data_AF-A0A7D3VUT3-F1
#
_entry.id   AF-A0A7D3VUT3-F1
#
_cell.length_a   1.000
_cell.length_b   1.000
_cell.length_c   1.000
_cell.angle_alpha   90.00
_cell.angle_beta   90.00
_cell.angle_gamma   90.00
#
_symmetry.space_group_name_H-M   'P 1'
#
loop_
_entity.id
_entity.type
_entity.pdbx_description
1 polymer ?
#
loop_
_entity_poly.entity_id
_entity_poly.type
_entity_poly.pdbx_seq_one_letter_code
_entity_poly.pdbx_strand_id
1 'polypeptide(L)'
;MVTGEGVGSRGVIGARRLIADTDWDRLKVLIGPEEGCPTVPELLTTLIEGTPPAQARALYDLSEAVNHQDSIVEATAPAMSVIAALLTDPSTACVRLPPLPHRADSASSFRAGLLRLMVSVADGVDHASEAAGRRFGFEPSAATLRVRAIRPGLFSVVDELLDDPDPDVRLAAALAALPALTLPFREDPMPATDEGFADDPPF
;
A
#
# COMPACT_ATOMS: atom_id res chain seq x y z
N MET A 1 32.54 -27.51 7.53
CA MET A 1 31.30 -26.96 8.13
C MET A 1 31.45 -25.44 8.16
N VAL A 2 30.82 -24.75 7.22
CA VAL A 2 30.73 -23.28 7.23
C VAL A 2 29.39 -22.95 7.85
N THR A 3 29.41 -22.19 8.94
CA THR A 3 28.21 -21.74 9.65
C THR A 3 27.46 -20.73 8.78
N GLY A 4 26.23 -21.07 8.42
CA GLY A 4 25.32 -20.24 7.63
C GLY A 4 24.59 -19.21 8.50
N GLU A 5 25.32 -18.28 9.11
CA GLU A 5 24.75 -17.14 9.83
C GLU A 5 25.11 -15.85 9.09
N GLY A 6 24.10 -15.17 8.50
CA GLY A 6 24.29 -13.84 7.92
C GLY A 6 23.33 -13.41 6.81
N VAL A 7 22.50 -14.31 6.28
CA VAL A 7 21.58 -13.99 5.15
C VAL A 7 20.17 -13.61 5.63
N GLY A 8 19.80 -13.95 6.87
CA GLY A 8 18.41 -13.98 7.32
C GLY A 8 17.74 -12.69 7.80
N SER A 9 18.36 -11.50 7.66
CA SER A 9 17.77 -10.26 8.22
C SER A 9 18.01 -8.99 7.41
N ARG A 10 18.40 -9.10 6.13
CA ARG A 10 18.70 -7.92 5.31
C ARG A 10 17.48 -7.01 5.10
N GLY A 11 16.29 -7.60 4.99
CA GLY A 11 15.05 -6.85 4.80
C GLY A 11 14.63 -6.12 6.07
N VAL A 12 14.70 -6.76 7.24
CA VAL A 12 14.43 -6.11 8.53
C VAL A 12 15.44 -5.01 8.85
N ILE A 13 16.73 -5.21 8.58
CA ILE A 13 17.75 -4.16 8.76
C ILE A 13 17.47 -2.98 7.82
N GLY A 14 17.12 -3.26 6.56
CA GLY A 14 16.71 -2.24 5.60
C GLY A 14 15.47 -1.46 6.07
N ALA A 15 14.44 -2.17 6.55
CA ALA A 15 13.22 -1.58 7.09
C ALA A 15 13.50 -0.65 8.28
N ARG A 16 14.29 -1.11 9.27
CA ARG A 16 14.69 -0.29 10.43
C ARG A 16 15.44 0.97 10.02
N ARG A 17 16.34 0.84 9.04
CA ARG A 17 17.09 1.98 8.52
C ARG A 17 16.17 2.97 7.81
N LEU A 18 15.25 2.50 6.98
CA LEU A 18 14.26 3.37 6.33
C LEU A 18 13.39 4.12 7.35
N ILE A 19 13.01 3.45 8.45
CA ILE A 19 12.30 4.12 9.56
C ILE A 19 13.18 5.20 10.18
N ALA A 20 14.44 4.91 10.50
CA ALA A 20 15.34 5.85 11.17
C ALA A 20 15.77 7.04 10.27
N ASP A 21 15.97 6.79 8.97
CA ASP A 21 16.45 7.79 8.00
C ASP A 21 15.32 8.71 7.49
N THR A 22 14.05 8.40 7.80
CA THR A 22 12.88 9.20 7.37
C THR A 22 12.50 10.23 8.44
N ASP A 23 12.32 11.48 8.02
CA ASP A 23 11.83 12.58 8.87
C ASP A 23 10.30 12.54 8.98
N TRP A 24 9.78 11.60 9.79
CA TRP A 24 8.35 11.33 9.91
C TRP A 24 7.53 12.51 10.44
N ASP A 25 8.12 13.35 11.30
CA ASP A 25 7.44 14.51 11.90
C ASP A 25 7.04 15.57 10.86
N ARG A 26 7.67 15.55 9.68
CA ARG A 26 7.34 16.43 8.56
C ARG A 26 6.30 15.88 7.61
N LEU A 27 5.91 14.61 7.74
CA LEU A 27 5.03 13.95 6.80
C LEU A 27 3.59 14.00 7.29
N LYS A 28 2.69 14.50 6.45
CA LYS A 28 1.25 14.41 6.71
C LYS A 28 0.79 12.95 6.76
N VAL A 29 -0.10 12.68 7.71
CA VAL A 29 -0.85 11.43 7.88
C VAL A 29 -2.35 11.74 7.86
N LEU A 30 -3.20 10.75 7.59
CA LEU A 30 -4.67 10.93 7.65
C LEU A 30 -5.20 10.80 9.06
N ILE A 31 -4.68 9.80 9.77
CA ILE A 31 -5.03 9.47 11.14
C ILE A 31 -3.70 9.30 11.89
N GLY A 32 -3.56 10.01 13.00
CA GLY A 32 -2.32 10.13 13.75
C GLY A 32 -2.53 10.30 15.26
N PRO A 33 -1.48 10.76 15.97
CA PRO A 33 -1.48 10.88 17.42
C PRO A 33 -2.54 11.82 17.99
N GLU A 34 -2.95 12.83 17.21
CA GLU A 34 -3.99 13.78 17.59
C GLU A 34 -5.37 13.11 17.74
N GLU A 35 -5.63 12.02 17.00
CA GLU A 35 -6.83 11.19 17.18
C GLU A 35 -6.61 10.01 18.15
N GLY A 36 -5.48 9.97 18.87
CA GLY A 36 -5.15 8.91 19.82
C GLY A 36 -4.59 7.63 19.18
N CYS A 37 -4.17 7.68 17.92
CA CYS A 37 -3.52 6.57 17.23
C CYS A 37 -1.99 6.60 17.39
N PRO A 38 -1.29 5.44 17.40
CA PRO A 38 0.17 5.44 17.36
C PRO A 38 0.71 6.14 16.11
N THR A 39 1.92 6.68 16.19
CA THR A 39 2.60 7.26 15.03
C THR A 39 2.93 6.20 13.97
N VAL A 40 3.04 6.61 12.70
CA VAL A 40 3.48 5.71 11.62
C VAL A 40 4.80 4.97 11.94
N PRO A 41 5.88 5.62 12.43
CA PRO A 41 7.09 4.89 12.83
C PRO A 41 6.89 3.88 13.96
N GLU A 42 6.01 4.14 14.93
CA GLU A 42 5.67 3.17 15.99
C GLU A 42 4.91 1.96 15.43
N LEU A 43 3.97 2.19 14.51
CA LEU A 43 3.24 1.13 13.82
C LEU A 43 4.20 0.26 13.00
N LEU A 44 5.08 0.88 12.20
CA LEU A 44 6.09 0.18 11.41
C LEU A 44 7.08 -0.61 12.29
N THR A 45 7.48 -0.06 13.45
CA THR A 45 8.31 -0.77 14.42
C THR A 45 7.57 -1.97 15.01
N THR A 46 6.28 -1.81 15.31
CA THR A 46 5.42 -2.92 15.79
C THR A 46 5.26 -4.01 14.74
N LEU A 47 5.24 -3.68 13.44
CA LEU A 47 5.26 -4.68 12.37
C LEU A 47 6.54 -5.51 12.37
N ILE A 48 7.68 -4.94 12.80
CA ILE A 48 8.98 -5.62 12.84
C ILE A 48 9.13 -6.47 14.12
N GLU A 49 8.78 -5.91 15.27
CA GLU A 49 9.15 -6.46 16.58
C GLU A 49 7.96 -7.03 17.37
N GLY A 50 6.74 -6.76 16.91
CA GLY A 50 5.52 -7.14 17.60
C GLY A 50 5.23 -8.64 17.58
N THR A 51 4.42 -9.07 18.53
CA THR A 51 3.78 -10.39 18.47
C THR A 51 2.77 -10.44 17.31
N PRO A 52 2.39 -11.62 16.79
CA PRO A 52 1.44 -11.68 15.67
C PRO A 52 0.11 -10.93 15.88
N PRO A 53 -0.51 -10.92 17.09
CA PRO A 53 -1.66 -10.06 17.36
C PRO A 53 -1.34 -8.56 17.28
N ALA A 54 -0.19 -8.13 17.78
CA ALA A 54 0.25 -6.74 17.71
C ALA A 54 0.56 -6.32 16.26
N GLN A 55 1.20 -7.20 15.47
CA GLN A 55 1.44 -6.98 14.04
C GLN A 55 0.14 -6.88 13.26
N ALA A 56 -0.85 -7.73 13.54
CA ALA A 56 -2.15 -7.67 12.89
C ALA A 56 -2.85 -6.33 13.15
N ARG A 57 -2.82 -5.87 14.41
CA ARG A 57 -3.39 -4.57 14.78
C ARG A 57 -2.63 -3.41 14.15
N ALA A 58 -1.30 -3.42 14.23
CA ALA A 58 -0.45 -2.39 13.65
C ALA A 58 -0.61 -2.30 12.13
N LEU A 59 -0.82 -3.41 11.43
CA LEU A 59 -1.06 -3.42 9.99
C LEU A 59 -2.39 -2.74 9.64
N TYR A 60 -3.43 -2.98 10.43
CA TYR A 60 -4.72 -2.31 10.27
C TYR A 60 -4.59 -0.81 10.54
N ASP A 61 -4.05 -0.43 11.70
CA ASP A 61 -3.91 0.98 12.07
C ASP A 61 -2.98 1.73 11.08
N LEU A 62 -1.95 1.05 10.54
CA LEU A 62 -1.10 1.62 9.50
C LEU A 62 -1.89 1.87 8.21
N SER A 63 -2.73 0.92 7.79
CA SER A 63 -3.57 1.10 6.59
C SER A 63 -4.50 2.31 6.73
N GLU A 64 -5.05 2.54 7.92
CA GLU A 64 -5.85 3.73 8.22
C GLU A 64 -4.99 5.00 8.21
N ALA A 65 -3.79 4.97 8.80
CA ALA A 65 -2.93 6.15 8.86
C ALA A 65 -2.43 6.64 7.48
N VAL A 66 -2.16 5.71 6.55
CA VAL A 66 -1.48 6.02 5.28
C VAL A 66 -2.32 5.82 4.02
N ASN A 67 -3.53 5.25 4.12
CA ASN A 67 -4.41 4.99 2.98
C ASN A 67 -5.90 4.91 3.33
N HIS A 68 -6.37 5.65 4.34
CA HIS A 68 -7.80 5.67 4.67
C HIS A 68 -8.64 6.22 3.50
N GLN A 69 -9.67 5.48 3.09
CA GLN A 69 -10.57 5.82 1.98
C GLN A 69 -9.82 6.19 0.69
N ASP A 70 -8.79 5.41 0.35
CA ASP A 70 -7.95 5.58 -0.84
C ASP A 70 -7.25 6.95 -0.96
N SER A 71 -7.16 7.68 0.15
CA SER A 71 -6.47 8.96 0.21
C SER A 71 -4.97 8.75 0.41
N ILE A 72 -4.17 9.31 -0.51
CA ILE A 72 -2.72 9.16 -0.50
C ILE A 72 -2.07 10.37 0.16
N VAL A 73 -1.26 10.13 1.19
CA VAL A 73 -0.60 11.15 1.99
C VAL A 73 0.91 11.05 1.93
N GLU A 74 1.61 12.04 2.47
CA GLU A 74 3.06 12.15 2.34
C GLU A 74 3.81 10.98 3.01
N ALA A 75 3.24 10.40 4.07
CA ALA A 75 3.74 9.22 4.74
C ALA A 75 3.57 7.91 3.94
N THR A 76 2.69 7.87 2.94
CA THR A 76 2.36 6.63 2.21
C THR A 76 3.57 6.05 1.48
N ALA A 77 4.33 6.85 0.71
CA ALA A 77 5.47 6.35 -0.05
C ALA A 77 6.63 5.82 0.84
N PRO A 78 7.05 6.53 1.91
CA PRO A 78 8.02 5.98 2.87
C PRO A 78 7.53 4.70 3.54
N ALA A 79 6.26 4.63 3.96
CA ALA A 79 5.70 3.43 4.55
C ALA A 79 5.72 2.23 3.58
N MET A 80 5.35 2.44 2.30
CA MET A 80 5.42 1.38 1.29
C MET A 80 6.85 0.89 1.04
N SER A 81 7.85 1.77 1.15
CA SER A 81 9.25 1.39 1.03
C SER A 81 9.71 0.49 2.18
N VAL A 82 9.26 0.78 3.41
CA VAL A 82 9.50 -0.07 4.58
C VAL A 82 8.82 -1.43 4.40
N ILE A 83 7.56 -1.45 3.94
CA ILE A 83 6.82 -2.68 3.68
C ILE A 83 7.52 -3.55 2.62
N ALA A 84 7.99 -2.94 1.53
CA ALA A 84 8.75 -3.65 0.51
C ALA A 84 10.00 -4.32 1.10
N ALA A 85 10.74 -3.63 1.98
CA ALA A 85 11.88 -4.22 2.68
C ALA A 85 11.47 -5.41 3.56
N LEU A 86 10.34 -5.35 4.27
CA LEU A 86 9.82 -6.47 5.08
C LEU A 86 9.40 -7.67 4.25
N LEU A 87 8.80 -7.44 3.08
CA LEU A 87 8.39 -8.50 2.15
C LEU A 87 9.58 -9.32 1.64
N THR A 88 10.74 -8.68 1.45
CA THR A 88 11.98 -9.38 1.05
C THR A 88 12.66 -10.14 2.19
N ASP A 89 12.25 -9.93 3.45
CA ASP A 89 12.90 -10.57 4.58
C ASP A 89 12.39 -12.01 4.81
N PRO A 90 13.26 -13.03 4.85
CA PRO A 90 12.82 -14.41 5.08
C PRO A 90 12.09 -14.64 6.41
N SER A 91 12.37 -13.82 7.44
CA SER A 91 11.73 -13.96 8.76
C SER A 91 10.22 -13.71 8.73
N THR A 92 9.72 -13.01 7.70
CA THR A 92 8.28 -12.71 7.57
C THR A 92 7.49 -13.84 6.92
N ALA A 93 8.15 -14.83 6.32
CA ALA A 93 7.50 -15.88 5.52
C ALA A 93 6.56 -16.79 6.33
N CYS A 94 6.92 -17.11 7.58
CA CYS A 94 6.17 -18.06 8.40
C CYS A 94 5.22 -17.40 9.41
N VAL A 95 5.10 -16.07 9.40
CA VAL A 95 4.28 -15.34 10.38
C VAL A 95 2.80 -15.43 9.98
N ARG A 96 1.97 -15.96 10.87
CA ARG A 96 0.50 -15.99 10.71
C ARG A 96 -0.15 -14.98 11.64
N LEU A 97 -0.95 -14.10 11.06
CA LEU A 97 -1.73 -13.10 11.79
C LEU A 97 -3.08 -13.69 12.24
N PRO A 98 -3.51 -13.47 13.48
CA PRO A 98 -4.86 -13.82 13.90
C PRO A 98 -5.92 -12.99 13.16
N PRO A 99 -7.17 -13.46 13.09
CA PRO A 99 -8.28 -12.66 12.59
C PRO A 99 -8.46 -11.41 13.46
N LEU A 100 -8.78 -10.28 12.83
CA LEU A 100 -9.16 -9.06 13.54
C LEU A 100 -10.66 -9.08 13.83
N PRO A 101 -11.13 -8.59 15.00
CA PRO A 101 -12.55 -8.63 15.38
C PRO A 101 -13.51 -7.98 14.36
N HIS A 102 -13.02 -7.03 13.56
CA HIS A 102 -13.79 -6.26 12.58
C HIS A 102 -13.62 -6.76 11.14
N ARG A 103 -12.84 -7.83 10.91
CA ARG A 103 -12.70 -8.48 9.60
C ARG A 103 -13.11 -9.94 9.73
N ALA A 104 -14.06 -10.37 8.91
CA ALA A 104 -14.55 -11.75 8.91
C ALA A 104 -13.53 -12.78 8.36
N ASP A 105 -12.33 -12.34 8.02
CA ASP A 105 -11.28 -13.17 7.43
C ASP A 105 -10.65 -14.10 8.47
N SER A 106 -10.32 -15.32 8.04
CA SER A 106 -9.50 -16.27 8.79
C SER A 106 -8.08 -15.74 9.05
N ALA A 107 -7.35 -16.40 9.95
CA ALA A 107 -5.93 -16.12 10.16
C ALA A 107 -5.17 -16.12 8.83
N SER A 108 -4.44 -15.05 8.53
CA SER A 108 -3.81 -14.79 7.23
C SER A 108 -2.29 -14.75 7.33
N SER A 109 -1.60 -14.96 6.21
CA SER A 109 -0.16 -14.74 6.12
C SER A 109 0.19 -13.27 6.36
N PHE A 110 1.25 -13.01 7.13
CA PHE A 110 1.72 -11.64 7.36
C PHE A 110 2.11 -10.95 6.06
N ARG A 111 2.85 -11.65 5.18
CA ARG A 111 3.20 -11.15 3.84
C ARG A 111 1.97 -10.85 2.98
N ALA A 112 0.95 -11.71 3.04
CA ALA A 112 -0.30 -11.46 2.33
C ALA A 112 -1.00 -10.19 2.85
N GLY A 113 -0.99 -9.95 4.17
CA GLY A 113 -1.51 -8.71 4.75
C GLY A 113 -0.77 -7.46 4.27
N LEU A 114 0.56 -7.51 4.25
CA LEU A 114 1.41 -6.43 3.73
C LEU A 114 1.16 -6.15 2.25
N LEU A 115 1.03 -7.21 1.43
CA LEU A 115 0.69 -7.10 0.01
C LEU A 115 -0.70 -6.50 -0.21
N ARG A 116 -1.70 -6.87 0.60
CA ARG A 116 -3.05 -6.28 0.50
C ARG A 116 -3.04 -4.77 0.77
N LEU A 117 -2.23 -4.31 1.73
CA LEU A 117 -2.04 -2.88 1.94
C LEU A 117 -1.37 -2.24 0.70
N MET A 118 -0.36 -2.88 0.12
CA MET A 118 0.26 -2.41 -1.12
C MET A 118 -0.73 -2.34 -2.30
N VAL A 119 -1.63 -3.31 -2.45
CA VAL A 119 -2.72 -3.30 -3.44
C VAL A 119 -3.59 -2.06 -3.24
N SER A 120 -4.08 -1.85 -2.02
CA SER A 120 -4.97 -0.72 -1.71
C SER A 120 -4.33 0.63 -2.03
N VAL A 121 -3.02 0.79 -1.78
CA VAL A 121 -2.27 2.00 -2.16
C VAL A 121 -2.06 2.08 -3.68
N ALA A 122 -1.80 0.95 -4.35
CA ALA A 122 -1.58 0.90 -5.78
C ALA A 122 -2.84 1.27 -6.57
N ASP A 123 -4.02 0.83 -6.12
CA ASP A 123 -5.32 1.17 -6.69
C ASP A 123 -5.60 2.68 -6.62
N GLY A 124 -5.33 3.31 -5.46
CA GLY A 124 -5.52 4.76 -5.27
C GLY A 124 -4.62 5.66 -6.13
N VAL A 125 -3.58 5.10 -6.77
CA VAL A 125 -2.64 5.86 -7.61
C VAL A 125 -2.56 5.38 -9.06
N ASP A 126 -3.46 4.48 -9.47
CA ASP A 126 -3.52 3.95 -10.84
C ASP A 126 -4.05 4.98 -11.86
N HIS A 127 -4.15 4.55 -13.12
CA HIS A 127 -4.64 5.41 -14.21
C HIS A 127 -6.14 5.67 -14.12
N ALA A 128 -6.93 4.71 -13.61
CA ALA A 128 -8.39 4.87 -13.50
C ALA A 128 -8.74 5.89 -12.41
N SER A 129 -8.09 5.81 -11.25
CA SER A 129 -8.20 6.76 -10.13
C SER A 129 -7.79 8.17 -10.55
N GLU A 130 -6.73 8.31 -11.36
CA GLU A 130 -6.35 9.61 -11.93
C GLU A 130 -7.38 10.14 -12.92
N ALA A 131 -7.85 9.32 -13.86
CA ALA A 131 -8.87 9.74 -14.82
C ALA A 131 -10.16 10.19 -14.10
N ALA A 132 -10.56 9.46 -13.06
CA ALA A 132 -11.67 9.84 -12.19
C ALA A 132 -11.40 11.19 -11.49
N GLY A 133 -10.22 11.38 -10.90
CA GLY A 133 -9.84 12.64 -10.25
C GLY A 133 -9.87 13.83 -11.21
N ARG A 134 -9.27 13.68 -12.40
CA ARG A 134 -9.25 14.70 -13.45
C ARG A 134 -10.65 15.09 -13.93
N ARG A 135 -11.58 14.13 -14.01
CA ARG A 135 -12.99 14.39 -14.36
C ARG A 135 -13.67 15.36 -13.38
N PHE A 136 -13.20 15.41 -12.13
CA PHE A 136 -13.69 16.35 -11.10
C PHE A 136 -12.74 17.53 -10.88
N GLY A 137 -11.73 17.74 -11.74
CA GLY A 137 -10.79 18.86 -11.66
C GLY A 137 -9.65 18.68 -10.65
N PHE A 138 -9.41 17.45 -10.18
CA PHE A 138 -8.31 17.14 -9.28
C PHE A 138 -7.08 16.65 -10.06
N GLU A 139 -5.97 17.36 -9.90
CA GLU A 139 -4.66 16.91 -10.37
C GLU A 139 -3.99 15.97 -9.35
N PRO A 140 -3.10 15.06 -9.78
CA PRO A 140 -2.34 14.20 -8.86
C PRO A 140 -1.57 15.01 -7.82
N SER A 141 -1.73 14.66 -6.54
CA SER A 141 -0.99 15.30 -5.46
C SER A 141 0.51 14.96 -5.52
N ALA A 142 1.35 15.76 -4.85
CA ALA A 142 2.77 15.43 -4.70
C ALA A 142 3.00 14.07 -4.02
N ALA A 143 2.11 13.66 -3.11
CA ALA A 143 2.16 12.35 -2.46
C ALA A 143 1.85 11.22 -3.46
N THR A 144 0.80 11.37 -4.28
CA THR A 144 0.47 10.44 -5.38
C THR A 144 1.67 10.25 -6.32
N LEU A 145 2.30 11.35 -6.73
CA LEU A 145 3.48 11.31 -7.61
C LEU A 145 4.67 10.58 -6.97
N ARG A 146 4.89 10.74 -5.66
CA ARG A 146 5.95 10.01 -4.93
C ARG A 146 5.68 8.51 -4.86
N VAL A 147 4.45 8.10 -4.60
CA VAL A 147 4.08 6.67 -4.62
C VAL A 147 4.32 6.09 -6.02
N ARG A 148 3.96 6.82 -7.08
CA ARG A 148 4.23 6.39 -8.46
C ARG A 148 5.72 6.25 -8.75
N ALA A 149 6.55 7.15 -8.22
CA ALA A 149 8.00 7.10 -8.44
C ALA A 149 8.65 5.83 -7.86
N ILE A 150 8.12 5.28 -6.76
CA ILE A 150 8.66 4.07 -6.13
C ILE A 150 8.06 2.77 -6.69
N ARG A 151 6.99 2.84 -7.49
CA ARG A 151 6.29 1.67 -8.05
C ARG A 151 7.22 0.62 -8.66
N PRO A 152 8.21 0.98 -9.52
CA PRO A 152 9.08 -0.04 -10.11
C PRO A 152 9.80 -0.90 -9.06
N GLY A 153 10.22 -0.28 -7.95
CA GLY A 153 10.85 -1.01 -6.84
C GLY A 153 9.86 -1.90 -6.09
N LEU A 154 8.62 -1.44 -5.90
CA LEU A 154 7.55 -2.25 -5.29
C LEU A 154 7.21 -3.47 -6.17
N PHE A 155 7.08 -3.27 -7.49
CA PHE A 155 6.78 -4.35 -8.43
C PHE A 155 7.89 -5.39 -8.51
N SER A 156 9.16 -5.00 -8.39
CA SER A 156 10.27 -5.97 -8.31
C SER A 156 10.11 -6.94 -7.14
N VAL A 157 9.62 -6.47 -5.99
CA VAL A 157 9.37 -7.32 -4.82
C VAL A 157 8.12 -8.18 -5.00
N VAL A 158 7.08 -7.62 -5.62
CA VAL A 158 5.85 -8.36 -5.94
C VAL A 158 6.12 -9.53 -6.89
N ASP A 159 6.94 -9.31 -7.93
CA ASP A 159 7.30 -10.33 -8.92
C ASP A 159 7.94 -11.56 -8.26
N GLU A 160 8.87 -11.35 -7.32
CA GLU A 160 9.50 -12.44 -6.54
C GLU A 160 8.50 -13.25 -5.70
N LEU A 161 7.36 -12.65 -5.34
CA LEU A 161 6.34 -13.28 -4.49
C LEU A 161 5.21 -13.95 -5.28
N LEU A 162 5.20 -13.85 -6.61
CA LEU A 162 4.23 -14.56 -7.47
C LEU A 162 4.37 -16.09 -7.36
N ASP A 163 5.58 -16.57 -7.04
CA ASP A 163 5.90 -17.99 -6.86
C ASP A 163 6.06 -18.40 -5.37
N ASP A 164 5.61 -17.56 -4.42
CA ASP A 164 5.72 -17.87 -2.98
C ASP A 164 4.99 -19.20 -2.64
N PRO A 165 5.53 -20.06 -1.75
CA PRO A 165 4.87 -21.31 -1.39
C PRO A 165 3.48 -21.13 -0.76
N ASP A 166 3.22 -20.01 -0.08
CA ASP A 166 1.93 -19.72 0.53
C ASP A 166 0.91 -19.22 -0.53
N PRO A 167 -0.22 -19.92 -0.74
CA PRO A 167 -1.23 -19.51 -1.72
C PRO A 167 -1.84 -18.14 -1.42
N ASP A 168 -1.96 -17.73 -0.16
CA ASP A 168 -2.48 -16.41 0.22
C ASP A 168 -1.53 -15.30 -0.26
N VAL A 169 -0.22 -15.57 -0.20
CA VAL A 169 0.81 -14.64 -0.66
C VAL A 169 0.81 -14.54 -2.17
N ARG A 170 0.76 -15.67 -2.89
CA ARG A 170 0.69 -15.65 -4.37
C ARG A 170 -0.54 -14.89 -4.87
N LEU A 171 -1.71 -15.12 -4.28
CA LEU A 171 -2.92 -14.41 -4.66
C LEU A 171 -2.78 -12.91 -4.41
N ALA A 172 -2.27 -12.51 -3.24
CA ALA A 172 -2.06 -11.11 -2.92
C ALA A 172 -1.01 -10.46 -3.84
N ALA A 173 0.05 -11.17 -4.20
CA ALA A 173 1.07 -10.71 -5.15
C ALA A 173 0.50 -10.54 -6.56
N ALA A 174 -0.31 -11.50 -7.03
CA ALA A 174 -0.97 -11.41 -8.33
C ALA A 174 -1.90 -10.19 -8.41
N LEU A 175 -2.66 -9.91 -7.35
CA LEU A 175 -3.48 -8.70 -7.26
C LEU A 175 -2.61 -7.43 -7.24
N ALA A 176 -1.51 -7.44 -6.48
CA ALA A 176 -0.58 -6.31 -6.40
C ALA A 176 0.12 -6.02 -7.73
N ALA A 177 0.25 -7.00 -8.61
CA ALA A 177 0.82 -6.85 -9.95
C ALA A 177 -0.14 -6.22 -10.96
N LEU A 178 -1.46 -6.30 -10.75
CA LEU A 178 -2.46 -5.80 -11.73
C LEU A 178 -2.27 -4.31 -12.07
N PRO A 179 -2.01 -3.40 -11.12
CA PRO A 179 -1.80 -1.98 -11.44
C PRO A 179 -0.54 -1.69 -12.27
N ALA A 180 0.41 -2.62 -12.41
CA ALA A 180 1.51 -2.48 -13.37
C ALA A 180 1.10 -2.84 -14.80
N LEU A 181 0.07 -3.67 -14.94
CA LEU A 181 -0.43 -4.17 -16.22
C LEU A 181 -1.51 -3.26 -16.81
N THR A 182 -2.08 -2.36 -16.00
CA THR A 182 -3.04 -1.38 -16.49
C THR A 182 -2.32 -0.35 -17.36
N LEU A 183 -2.53 -0.46 -18.67
CA LEU A 183 -2.14 0.56 -19.63
C LEU A 183 -2.94 1.85 -19.33
N PRO A 184 -2.41 3.04 -19.69
CA PRO A 184 -3.17 4.27 -19.61
C PRO A 184 -4.52 4.06 -20.31
N PHE A 185 -5.60 4.44 -19.60
CA PHE A 185 -6.92 4.47 -20.21
C PHE A 185 -6.83 5.34 -21.46
N ARG A 186 -7.11 4.73 -22.62
CA ARG A 186 -7.22 5.48 -23.86
C ARG A 186 -8.53 6.25 -23.75
N GLU A 187 -8.45 7.57 -23.63
CA GLU A 187 -9.62 8.41 -23.84
C GLU A 187 -10.07 8.19 -25.28
N ASP A 188 -11.00 7.27 -25.50
CA ASP A 188 -11.87 7.42 -26.65
C ASP A 188 -12.70 8.67 -26.36
N PRO A 189 -12.68 9.67 -27.26
CA PRO A 189 -13.49 10.86 -27.08
C PRO A 189 -14.92 10.39 -26.87
N MET A 190 -15.50 10.79 -25.74
CA MET A 190 -16.94 10.65 -25.52
C MET A 190 -17.62 11.10 -26.81
N PRO A 191 -18.48 10.27 -27.44
CA PRO A 191 -19.24 10.74 -28.59
C PRO A 191 -19.93 12.02 -28.13
N ALA A 192 -19.71 13.11 -28.85
CA ALA A 192 -20.36 14.37 -28.55
C ALA A 192 -21.84 14.07 -28.38
N THR A 193 -22.34 14.20 -27.14
CA THR A 193 -23.77 14.22 -26.92
C THR A 193 -24.24 15.50 -27.57
N ASP A 194 -24.65 15.38 -28.83
CA ASP A 194 -25.48 16.34 -29.53
C ASP A 194 -26.87 16.31 -28.89
N GLU A 195 -26.93 16.60 -27.59
CA GLU A 195 -28.17 16.94 -26.92
C GLU A 195 -28.33 18.44 -27.11
N GLY A 196 -28.89 18.80 -28.26
CA GLY A 196 -29.52 20.08 -28.47
C GLY A 196 -30.53 20.30 -27.36
N PHE A 197 -30.18 21.15 -26.39
CA PHE A 197 -31.15 21.82 -25.54
C PHE A 197 -32.03 22.65 -26.47
N ALA A 198 -33.17 22.07 -26.88
CA ALA A 198 -34.25 22.83 -27.46
C ALA A 198 -34.73 23.80 -26.38
N ASP A 199 -34.68 25.10 -26.69
CA ASP A 199 -35.33 26.16 -25.93
C ASP A 199 -36.79 25.77 -25.64
N ASP A 200 -37.13 25.60 -24.37
CA ASP A 200 -38.54 25.59 -23.95
C ASP A 200 -39.08 27.02 -24.08
N PRO A 201 -40.22 27.23 -24.76
CA PRO A 201 -40.83 28.55 -24.86
C PRO A 201 -41.52 28.93 -23.53
N PRO A 202 -41.63 30.24 -23.22
CA PRO A 202 -42.18 30.68 -21.95
C PRO A 202 -43.71 30.49 -21.91
N PHE A 203 -44.21 29.99 -20.79
CA PHE A 203 -45.58 30.22 -20.33
C PHE A 203 -45.56 31.18 -19.13
#